data_AF-A0A917IG08-F1
#
_entry.id   AF-A0A917IG08-F1
#
_cell.length_a   1.000
_cell.length_b   1.000
_cell.length_c   1.000
_cell.angle_alpha   90.00
_cell.angle_beta   90.00
_cell.angle_gamma   90.00
#
_symmetry.space_group_name_H-M   'P 1'
#
loop_
_entity.id
_entity.type
_entity.pdbx_description
1 polymer ?
#
loop_
_entity_poly.entity_id
_entity_poly.type
_entity_poly.pdbx_seq_one_letter_code
_entity_poly.pdbx_strand_id
1 'polypeptide(L)'
;MASMTSLPVDGDLIEHVRGLRDEMNRFLNEYRFGMREIETKMSILREDFEHTHSYNPVENVSCRLKSPDSIAEKVVRKGISPDLEDIRRNITDIAGVRVTCSFVRDAYRLFDLLAGQDDITVREVKDYIARPKPNGYKSLHAIVEVPVFLSTGTVTVPVEVQFRTIAMDFWASLEHKIYYKYDKQVPGHLIDSLREAAETAAELDARMERLHGEIHGPYPRPVGPLIALPGGAATEA
;
A
#
# COMPACT_ATOMS: atom_id res chain seq x y z
N MET A 1 10.65 13.84 -43.82
CA MET A 1 9.88 12.58 -43.76
C MET A 1 10.66 11.62 -42.90
N ALA A 2 10.21 11.36 -41.67
CA ALA A 2 10.87 10.41 -40.79
C ALA A 2 10.67 9.01 -41.37
N SER A 3 11.78 8.35 -41.72
CA SER A 3 11.80 6.95 -42.11
C SER A 3 11.29 6.14 -40.93
N MET A 4 10.07 5.63 -41.02
CA MET A 4 9.59 4.60 -40.11
C MET A 4 10.50 3.40 -40.30
N THR A 5 11.39 3.16 -39.34
CA THR A 5 12.19 1.96 -39.28
C THR A 5 11.22 0.79 -39.09
N SER A 6 10.83 0.15 -40.18
CA SER A 6 10.03 -1.07 -40.13
C SER A 6 10.90 -2.15 -39.51
N LEU A 7 10.66 -2.47 -38.25
CA LEU A 7 11.18 -3.70 -37.67
C LEU A 7 10.61 -4.86 -38.49
N PRO A 8 11.43 -5.73 -39.09
CA PRO A 8 10.93 -6.91 -39.79
C PRO A 8 10.16 -7.77 -38.78
N VAL A 9 8.86 -7.93 -39.03
CA VAL A 9 7.97 -8.70 -38.15
C VAL A 9 7.99 -10.14 -38.65
N ASP A 10 9.02 -10.87 -38.25
CA ASP A 10 9.16 -12.29 -38.56
C ASP A 10 8.41 -13.13 -37.51
N GLY A 11 8.00 -14.36 -37.86
CA GLY A 11 7.20 -15.23 -36.99
C GLY A 11 7.84 -15.47 -35.61
N ASP A 12 9.16 -15.63 -35.58
CA ASP A 12 9.95 -15.81 -34.36
C ASP A 12 9.89 -14.58 -33.44
N LEU A 13 9.86 -13.36 -34.00
CA LEU A 13 9.72 -12.13 -33.22
C LEU A 13 8.33 -12.06 -32.58
N ILE A 14 7.28 -12.46 -33.31
CA ILE A 14 5.91 -12.49 -32.79
C ILE A 14 5.81 -13.50 -31.63
N GLU A 15 6.38 -14.70 -31.79
CA GLU A 15 6.38 -15.72 -30.73
C GLU A 15 7.16 -15.28 -29.50
N HIS A 16 8.33 -14.68 -29.69
CA HIS A 16 9.13 -14.15 -28.58
C HIS A 16 8.40 -13.05 -27.80
N VAL A 17 7.78 -12.09 -28.52
CA VAL A 17 6.99 -11.02 -27.90
C VAL A 17 5.76 -11.56 -27.17
N ARG A 18 5.11 -12.59 -27.71
CA ARG A 18 4.00 -13.28 -27.02
C ARG A 18 4.47 -13.98 -25.75
N GLY A 19 5.59 -14.69 -25.81
CA GLY A 19 6.17 -15.36 -24.64
C GLY A 19 6.45 -14.38 -23.50
N LEU A 20 7.13 -13.27 -23.81
CA LEU A 20 7.43 -12.23 -22.81
C LEU A 20 6.15 -11.60 -22.23
N ARG A 21 5.15 -11.32 -23.08
CA ARG A 21 3.85 -10.82 -22.63
C ARG A 21 3.17 -11.80 -21.68
N ASP A 22 3.14 -13.08 -22.02
CA ASP A 22 2.47 -14.10 -21.24
C ASP A 22 3.17 -14.30 -19.88
N GLU A 23 4.50 -14.27 -19.87
CA GLU A 23 5.31 -14.33 -18.66
C GLU A 23 5.04 -13.12 -17.74
N MET A 24 5.06 -11.91 -18.29
CA MET A 24 4.73 -10.68 -17.56
C MET A 24 3.28 -10.71 -17.03
N ASN A 25 2.34 -11.22 -17.81
CA ASN A 25 0.94 -11.37 -17.36
C ASN A 25 0.81 -12.35 -16.20
N ARG A 26 1.51 -13.50 -16.25
CA ARG A 26 1.53 -14.46 -15.14
C ARG A 26 2.10 -13.82 -13.88
N PHE A 27 3.25 -13.16 -14.01
CA PHE A 27 3.88 -12.42 -12.92
C PHE A 27 2.92 -11.41 -12.29
N LEU A 28 2.29 -10.54 -13.08
CA LEU A 28 1.34 -9.54 -12.57
C LEU A 28 0.07 -10.15 -11.96
N ASN A 29 -0.36 -11.32 -12.45
CA ASN A 29 -1.51 -12.02 -11.90
C ASN A 29 -1.21 -12.57 -10.50
N GLU A 30 0.00 -13.05 -10.23
CA GLU A 30 0.41 -13.44 -8.86
C GLU A 30 0.19 -12.29 -7.87
N TYR A 31 0.66 -11.07 -8.22
CA TYR A 31 0.44 -9.86 -7.42
C TYR A 31 -1.03 -9.48 -7.31
N ARG A 32 -1.79 -9.60 -8.39
CA ARG A 32 -3.24 -9.37 -8.36
C ARG A 32 -3.93 -10.30 -7.38
N PHE A 33 -3.56 -11.59 -7.36
CA PHE A 33 -4.14 -12.55 -6.44
C PHE A 33 -3.71 -12.28 -5.00
N GLY A 34 -2.44 -11.97 -4.76
CA GLY A 34 -1.96 -11.57 -3.43
C GLY A 34 -2.72 -10.36 -2.87
N MET A 35 -3.01 -9.35 -3.69
CA MET A 35 -3.88 -8.24 -3.26
C MET A 35 -5.29 -8.69 -2.89
N ARG A 36 -5.89 -9.60 -3.66
CA ARG A 36 -7.25 -10.10 -3.39
C ARG A 36 -7.30 -10.88 -2.08
N GLU A 37 -6.28 -11.67 -1.77
CA GLU A 37 -6.18 -12.35 -0.47
C GLU A 37 -6.23 -11.33 0.69
N ILE A 38 -5.43 -10.27 0.61
CA ILE A 38 -5.43 -9.21 1.62
C ILE A 38 -6.76 -8.44 1.63
N GLU A 39 -7.33 -8.12 0.48
CA GLU A 39 -8.63 -7.44 0.36
C GLU A 39 -9.75 -8.25 1.01
N THR A 40 -9.79 -9.55 0.78
CA THR A 40 -10.74 -10.48 1.40
C THR A 40 -10.53 -10.54 2.90
N LYS A 41 -9.29 -10.68 3.39
CA LYS A 41 -8.99 -10.67 4.83
C LYS A 41 -9.47 -9.36 5.50
N MET A 42 -9.26 -8.21 4.87
CA MET A 42 -9.74 -6.92 5.40
C MET A 42 -11.26 -6.78 5.34
N SER A 43 -11.89 -7.28 4.28
CA SER A 43 -13.35 -7.27 4.15
C SER A 43 -14.01 -8.17 5.20
N ILE A 44 -13.43 -9.33 5.49
CA ILE A 44 -13.90 -10.22 6.57
C ILE A 44 -13.78 -9.52 7.92
N LEU A 45 -12.64 -8.89 8.23
CA LEU A 45 -12.50 -8.13 9.47
C LEU A 45 -13.55 -7.02 9.57
N ARG A 46 -13.81 -6.30 8.47
CA ARG A 46 -14.85 -5.26 8.41
C ARG A 46 -16.23 -5.83 8.76
N GLU A 47 -16.64 -6.92 8.11
CA GLU A 47 -17.93 -7.58 8.34
C GLU A 47 -18.04 -8.15 9.77
N ASP A 48 -16.98 -8.77 10.29
CA ASP A 48 -16.94 -9.26 11.68
C ASP A 48 -17.13 -8.12 12.69
N PHE A 49 -16.51 -6.96 12.45
CA PHE A 49 -16.72 -5.79 13.30
C PHE A 49 -18.15 -5.25 13.21
N GLU A 50 -18.78 -5.24 12.04
CA GLU A 50 -20.18 -4.81 11.89
C GLU A 50 -21.17 -5.71 12.65
N HIS A 51 -20.90 -7.02 12.69
CA HIS A 51 -21.78 -7.99 13.33
C HIS A 51 -21.53 -8.16 14.83
N THR A 52 -20.27 -8.10 15.26
CA THR A 52 -19.87 -8.42 16.63
C THR A 52 -19.71 -7.18 17.51
N HIS A 53 -19.51 -5.99 16.92
CA HIS A 53 -19.19 -4.77 17.64
C HIS A 53 -20.10 -3.61 17.22
N SER A 54 -20.34 -2.67 18.13
CA SER A 54 -21.11 -1.45 17.82
C SER A 54 -20.36 -0.44 16.96
N TYR A 55 -19.16 -0.78 16.48
CA TYR A 55 -18.24 0.12 15.80
C TYR A 55 -17.38 -0.66 14.79
N ASN A 56 -17.33 -0.15 13.56
CA ASN A 56 -16.53 -0.69 12.49
C ASN A 56 -15.27 0.16 12.27
N PRO A 57 -14.06 -0.38 12.49
CA PRO A 57 -12.81 0.34 12.30
C PRO A 57 -12.40 0.52 10.82
N VAL A 58 -13.02 -0.20 9.89
CA VAL A 58 -12.69 -0.17 8.45
C VAL A 58 -13.78 0.58 7.67
N GLU A 59 -13.43 1.75 7.14
CA GLU A 59 -14.33 2.55 6.30
C GLU A 59 -14.31 2.07 4.85
N ASN A 60 -13.11 1.83 4.31
CA ASN A 60 -12.94 1.44 2.92
C ASN A 60 -11.66 0.64 2.70
N VAL A 61 -11.71 -0.31 1.78
CA VAL A 61 -10.55 -1.05 1.28
C VAL A 61 -10.44 -0.81 -0.22
N SER A 62 -9.24 -0.48 -0.71
CA SER A 62 -9.00 -0.29 -2.13
C SER A 62 -7.69 -0.93 -2.55
N CYS A 63 -7.67 -1.50 -3.74
CA CYS A 63 -6.51 -2.20 -4.29
C CYS A 63 -5.95 -1.48 -5.51
N ARG A 64 -4.62 -1.52 -5.67
CA ARG A 64 -3.92 -0.96 -6.81
C ARG A 64 -2.79 -1.88 -7.24
N LEU A 65 -2.84 -2.34 -8.48
CA LEU A 65 -1.71 -2.99 -9.14
C LEU A 65 -0.88 -1.94 -9.89
N LYS A 66 0.45 -2.00 -9.74
CA LYS A 66 1.37 -1.17 -10.52
C LYS A 66 1.35 -1.60 -12.00
N SER A 67 1.37 -0.65 -12.93
CA SER A 67 1.44 -0.96 -14.36
C SER A 67 2.83 -1.49 -14.75
N PRO A 68 2.94 -2.30 -15.82
CA PRO A 68 4.24 -2.75 -16.35
C PRO A 68 5.22 -1.57 -16.56
N ASP A 69 4.75 -0.48 -17.15
CA ASP A 69 5.56 0.71 -17.43
C ASP A 69 6.13 1.31 -16.14
N SER A 70 5.30 1.47 -15.10
CA SER A 70 5.74 1.99 -13.81
C SER A 70 6.66 1.02 -13.04
N ILE A 71 6.58 -0.29 -13.33
CA ILE A 71 7.55 -1.28 -12.82
C ILE A 71 8.88 -1.07 -13.55
N ALA A 72 8.87 -1.02 -14.89
CA ALA A 72 10.06 -0.83 -15.71
C ALA A 72 10.81 0.47 -15.37
N GLU A 73 10.09 1.59 -15.21
CA GLU A 73 10.67 2.86 -14.74
C GLU A 73 11.39 2.70 -13.39
N LYS A 74 10.81 1.91 -12.48
CA LYS A 74 11.38 1.69 -11.14
C LYS A 74 12.59 0.75 -11.18
N VAL A 75 12.58 -0.24 -12.08
CA VAL A 75 13.73 -1.12 -12.37
C VAL A 75 14.91 -0.29 -12.86
N VAL A 76 14.70 0.56 -13.87
CA VAL A 76 15.73 1.45 -14.43
C VAL A 76 16.24 2.42 -13.35
N ARG A 77 15.33 3.08 -12.63
CA ARG A 77 15.70 4.06 -11.59
C ARG A 77 16.51 3.46 -10.45
N LYS A 78 16.23 2.20 -10.09
CA LYS A 78 16.95 1.49 -9.00
C LYS A 78 18.15 0.68 -9.51
N GLY A 79 18.41 0.63 -10.82
CA GLY A 79 19.48 -0.18 -11.39
C GLY A 79 19.30 -1.68 -11.16
N ILE A 80 18.05 -2.17 -11.12
CA ILE A 80 17.73 -3.59 -10.92
C ILE A 80 17.85 -4.31 -12.27
N SER A 81 18.30 -5.56 -12.26
CA SER A 81 18.26 -6.42 -13.45
C SER A 81 16.82 -6.55 -13.96
N PRO A 82 16.57 -6.53 -15.28
CA PRO A 82 15.24 -6.75 -15.86
C PRO A 82 14.82 -8.23 -15.82
N ASP A 83 15.14 -8.92 -14.74
CA ASP A 83 14.75 -10.29 -14.45
C ASP A 83 13.59 -10.30 -13.44
N LEU A 84 12.58 -11.14 -13.67
CA LEU A 84 11.35 -11.14 -12.87
C LEU A 84 11.59 -11.53 -11.40
N GLU A 85 12.58 -12.39 -11.12
CA GLU A 85 12.91 -12.72 -9.74
C GLU A 85 13.58 -11.55 -9.02
N ASP A 86 14.50 -10.85 -9.71
CA ASP A 86 15.15 -9.67 -9.14
C ASP A 86 14.16 -8.53 -8.93
N ILE A 87 13.19 -8.36 -9.83
CA ILE A 87 12.07 -7.44 -9.65
C ILE A 87 11.27 -7.83 -8.40
N ARG A 88 10.90 -9.10 -8.24
CA ARG A 88 10.17 -9.60 -7.06
C ARG A 88 10.91 -9.35 -5.75
N ARG A 89 12.24 -9.53 -5.74
CA ARG A 89 13.07 -9.32 -4.55
C ARG A 89 13.16 -7.84 -4.13
N ASN A 90 13.22 -6.93 -5.11
CA ASN A 90 13.60 -5.53 -4.89
C ASN A 90 12.46 -4.50 -5.02
N ILE A 91 11.32 -4.87 -5.62
CA ILE A 91 10.14 -4.01 -5.79
C ILE A 91 8.97 -4.61 -5.03
N THR A 92 8.76 -4.10 -3.81
CA THR A 92 7.76 -4.60 -2.85
C THR A 92 6.37 -3.96 -2.99
N ASP A 93 6.24 -2.87 -3.76
CA ASP A 93 5.01 -2.08 -3.96
C ASP A 93 4.33 -2.36 -5.32
N ILE A 94 4.48 -3.57 -5.86
CA ILE A 94 3.80 -3.97 -7.11
C ILE A 94 2.31 -4.17 -6.83
N ALA A 95 2.00 -4.87 -5.75
CA ALA A 95 0.68 -5.03 -5.17
C ALA A 95 0.51 -4.04 -4.00
N GLY A 96 -0.48 -3.16 -4.08
CA GLY A 96 -0.81 -2.21 -3.03
C GLY A 96 -2.25 -2.34 -2.56
N VAL A 97 -2.47 -2.48 -1.26
CA VAL A 97 -3.79 -2.41 -0.62
C VAL A 97 -3.81 -1.20 0.30
N ARG A 98 -4.87 -0.39 0.21
CA ARG A 98 -5.08 0.74 1.11
C ARG A 98 -6.32 0.49 1.95
N VAL A 99 -6.15 0.57 3.26
CA VAL A 99 -7.19 0.42 4.26
C VAL A 99 -7.42 1.79 4.90
N THR A 100 -8.56 2.39 4.59
CA THR A 100 -9.03 3.61 5.24
C THR A 100 -9.77 3.23 6.51
N CYS A 101 -9.26 3.73 7.63
CA CYS A 101 -9.73 3.47 8.98
C CYS A 101 -10.42 4.73 9.52
N SER A 102 -11.29 4.60 10.51
CA SER A 102 -11.95 5.79 11.06
C SER A 102 -11.00 6.60 11.95
N PHE A 103 -10.16 5.95 12.77
CA PHE A 103 -9.17 6.63 13.63
C PHE A 103 -7.77 6.03 13.55
N VAL A 104 -6.80 6.75 14.13
CA VAL A 104 -5.39 6.34 14.17
C VAL A 104 -5.20 5.05 14.93
N ARG A 105 -5.88 4.88 16.08
CA ARG A 105 -5.84 3.63 16.83
C ARG A 105 -6.30 2.43 16.00
N ASP A 106 -7.30 2.63 15.15
CA ASP A 106 -7.84 1.56 14.31
C ASP A 106 -6.85 1.13 13.22
N ALA A 107 -6.05 2.06 12.70
CA ALA A 107 -4.96 1.72 11.79
C ALA A 107 -3.97 0.73 12.43
N TYR A 108 -3.57 0.97 13.69
CA TYR A 108 -2.71 0.05 14.43
C TYR A 108 -3.42 -1.28 14.76
N ARG A 109 -4.68 -1.22 15.19
CA ARG A 109 -5.47 -2.41 15.52
C ARG A 109 -5.64 -3.33 14.31
N LEU A 110 -5.97 -2.78 13.15
CA LEU A 110 -6.15 -3.55 11.91
C LEU A 110 -4.82 -4.11 11.42
N PHE A 111 -3.73 -3.38 11.57
CA PHE A 111 -2.39 -3.91 11.33
C PHE A 111 -2.09 -5.11 12.23
N ASP A 112 -2.31 -5.01 13.54
CA ASP A 112 -2.06 -6.12 14.48
C ASP A 112 -2.92 -7.34 14.14
N LEU A 113 -4.20 -7.15 13.80
CA LEU A 113 -5.11 -8.22 13.42
C LEU A 113 -4.71 -8.89 12.10
N LEU A 114 -4.17 -8.14 11.13
CA LEU A 114 -3.64 -8.71 9.89
C LEU A 114 -2.35 -9.47 10.15
N ALA A 115 -1.42 -8.85 10.87
CA ALA A 115 -0.09 -9.40 11.16
C ALA A 115 -0.13 -10.62 12.10
N GLY A 116 -1.20 -10.75 12.89
CA GLY A 116 -1.44 -11.90 13.76
C GLY A 116 -2.07 -13.11 13.06
N GLN A 117 -2.39 -13.04 11.76
CA GLN A 117 -2.90 -14.20 11.02
C GLN A 117 -1.77 -15.19 10.70
N ASP A 118 -2.04 -16.48 10.86
CA ASP A 118 -1.03 -17.55 10.74
C ASP A 118 -0.36 -17.63 9.36
N ASP A 119 -1.02 -17.14 8.31
CA ASP A 119 -0.55 -17.17 6.92
C ASP A 119 0.03 -15.84 6.44
N ILE A 120 0.21 -14.86 7.33
CA ILE A 120 0.79 -13.54 7.01
C ILE A 120 2.16 -13.40 7.66
N THR A 121 3.17 -13.05 6.84
CA THR A 121 4.51 -12.71 7.34
C THR A 121 4.78 -11.22 7.14
N VAL A 122 5.08 -10.49 8.23
CA VAL A 122 5.45 -9.07 8.14
C VAL A 122 6.93 -8.94 7.79
N ARG A 123 7.23 -8.39 6.61
CA ARG A 123 8.60 -8.17 6.12
C ARG A 123 9.17 -6.83 6.58
N GLU A 124 8.39 -5.76 6.50
CA GLU A 124 8.85 -4.41 6.85
C GLU A 124 7.67 -3.55 7.30
N VAL A 125 7.89 -2.68 8.30
CA VAL A 125 6.91 -1.68 8.73
C VAL A 125 7.53 -0.29 8.72
N LYS A 126 6.85 0.67 8.08
CA LYS A 126 7.20 2.09 8.09
C LYS A 126 6.07 2.88 8.72
N ASP A 127 6.29 3.30 9.96
CA ASP A 127 5.33 4.08 10.72
C ASP A 127 5.50 5.58 10.50
N TYR A 128 4.87 6.10 9.44
CA TYR A 128 4.82 7.54 9.18
C TYR A 128 3.72 8.26 9.99
N ILE A 129 2.93 7.54 10.79
CA ILE A 129 2.01 8.18 11.74
C ILE A 129 2.83 8.70 12.92
N ALA A 130 3.67 7.85 13.50
CA ALA A 130 4.59 8.19 14.58
C ALA A 130 5.75 9.07 14.12
N ARG A 131 6.26 8.85 12.90
CA ARG A 131 7.35 9.64 12.30
C ARG A 131 6.96 10.17 10.92
N PRO A 132 6.16 11.25 10.86
CA PRO A 132 5.71 11.83 9.59
C PRO A 132 6.89 12.26 8.71
N LYS A 133 6.69 12.23 7.39
CA LYS A 133 7.67 12.78 6.46
C LYS A 133 7.74 14.31 6.58
N PRO A 134 8.83 14.96 6.10
CA PRO A 134 8.98 16.41 6.17
C PRO A 134 7.84 17.21 5.51
N ASN A 135 7.20 16.65 4.48
CA ASN A 135 6.05 17.27 3.80
C ASN A 135 4.72 17.12 4.58
N GLY A 136 4.70 16.48 5.74
CA GLY A 136 3.50 16.24 6.55
C GLY A 136 2.79 14.92 6.27
N TYR A 137 3.30 14.09 5.36
CA TYR A 137 2.68 12.80 5.02
C TYR A 137 2.65 11.84 6.22
N LYS A 138 1.47 11.26 6.47
CA LYS A 138 1.20 10.25 7.51
C LYS A 138 0.47 9.04 6.93
N SER A 139 0.92 7.84 7.31
CA SER A 139 0.31 6.54 7.02
C SER A 139 1.14 5.46 7.70
N LEU A 140 0.53 4.33 8.08
CA LEU A 140 1.26 3.15 8.51
C LEU A 140 1.42 2.22 7.29
N HIS A 141 2.65 1.95 6.86
CA HIS A 141 2.91 1.03 5.75
C HIS A 141 3.44 -0.28 6.29
N ALA A 142 2.82 -1.38 5.91
CA ALA A 142 3.28 -2.73 6.21
C ALA A 142 3.51 -3.46 4.88
N ILE A 143 4.73 -3.94 4.65
CA ILE A 143 5.01 -4.88 3.57
C ILE A 143 4.84 -6.27 4.17
N VAL A 144 3.81 -6.97 3.71
CA VAL A 144 3.47 -8.32 4.16
C VAL A 144 3.66 -9.31 3.02
N GLU A 145 3.96 -10.55 3.38
CA GLU A 145 4.05 -11.68 2.46
C GLU A 145 2.84 -12.59 2.70
N VAL A 146 2.12 -12.90 1.60
CA VAL A 146 0.91 -13.72 1.61
C VAL A 146 1.06 -14.89 0.62
N PRO A 147 0.69 -16.13 1.00
CA PRO A 147 0.72 -17.25 0.08
C PRO A 147 -0.44 -17.17 -0.92
N VAL A 148 -0.13 -17.34 -2.20
CA VAL A 148 -1.11 -17.46 -3.29
C VAL A 148 -1.09 -18.89 -3.83
N PHE A 149 -2.24 -19.56 -3.79
CA PHE A 149 -2.37 -20.95 -4.24
C PHE A 149 -2.78 -21.00 -5.71
N LEU A 150 -1.85 -21.38 -6.59
CA LEU A 150 -2.06 -21.51 -8.03
C LEU A 150 -2.13 -22.99 -8.45
N SER A 151 -2.60 -23.25 -9.67
CA SER A 151 -2.59 -24.61 -10.23
C SER A 151 -1.19 -25.21 -10.37
N THR A 152 -0.16 -24.38 -10.41
CA THR A 152 1.26 -24.76 -10.52
C THR A 152 1.96 -24.87 -9.16
N GLY A 153 1.27 -24.59 -8.06
CA GLY A 153 1.83 -24.57 -6.71
C GLY A 153 1.59 -23.26 -5.97
N THR A 154 2.17 -23.13 -4.78
CA THR A 154 2.04 -21.94 -3.95
C THR A 154 3.18 -20.97 -4.21
N VAL A 155 2.85 -19.69 -4.37
CA VAL A 155 3.83 -18.60 -4.50
C VAL A 155 3.58 -17.58 -3.39
N THR A 156 4.63 -17.23 -2.65
CA THR A 156 4.56 -16.15 -1.66
C THR A 156 4.76 -14.81 -2.35
N VAL A 157 3.81 -13.89 -2.14
CA VAL A 157 3.76 -12.60 -2.84
C VAL A 157 3.86 -11.46 -1.82
N PRO A 158 4.78 -10.49 -2.02
CA PRO A 158 4.81 -9.30 -1.20
C PRO A 158 3.70 -8.33 -1.61
N VAL A 159 2.97 -7.83 -0.62
CA VAL A 159 1.90 -6.83 -0.77
C VAL A 159 2.17 -5.69 0.20
N GLU A 160 2.17 -4.46 -0.30
CA GLU A 160 2.24 -3.27 0.54
C GLU A 160 0.83 -2.89 1.00
N VAL A 161 0.58 -2.96 2.31
CA VAL A 161 -0.67 -2.54 2.94
C VAL A 161 -0.48 -1.20 3.62
N GLN A 162 -1.29 -0.21 3.25
CA GLN A 162 -1.24 1.14 3.78
C GLN A 162 -2.48 1.42 4.62
N PHE A 163 -2.30 1.60 5.92
CA PHE A 163 -3.37 2.00 6.84
C PHE A 163 -3.36 3.53 7.01
N ARG A 164 -4.54 4.15 6.87
CA ARG A 164 -4.72 5.61 6.92
C ARG A 164 -6.05 5.96 7.55
N THR A 165 -6.13 7.10 8.23
CA THR A 165 -7.44 7.70 8.54
C THR A 165 -8.06 8.31 7.27
N ILE A 166 -9.35 8.66 7.34
CA ILE A 166 -10.02 9.43 6.29
C ILE A 166 -9.25 10.73 5.98
N ALA A 167 -8.83 11.47 7.02
CA ALA A 167 -8.13 12.74 6.83
C ALA A 167 -6.74 12.56 6.21
N MET A 168 -5.99 11.53 6.64
CA MET A 168 -4.70 11.16 6.03
C MET A 168 -4.86 10.80 4.55
N ASP A 169 -5.89 10.02 4.20
CA ASP A 169 -6.11 9.62 2.82
C ASP A 169 -6.53 10.78 1.92
N PHE A 170 -7.39 11.66 2.43
CA PHE A 170 -7.77 12.90 1.76
C PHE A 170 -6.55 13.79 1.48
N TRP A 171 -5.74 14.04 2.52
CA TRP A 171 -4.53 14.85 2.41
C TRP A 171 -3.53 14.26 1.40
N ALA A 172 -3.24 12.97 1.51
CA ALA A 172 -2.29 12.28 0.64
C ALA A 172 -2.76 12.23 -0.82
N SER A 173 -4.08 12.16 -1.04
CA SER A 173 -4.66 12.21 -2.39
C SER A 173 -4.51 13.59 -3.03
N LEU A 174 -4.59 14.67 -2.25
CA LEU A 174 -4.33 16.03 -2.74
C LEU A 174 -2.84 16.25 -3.01
N GLU A 175 -1.98 15.85 -2.08
CA GLU A 175 -0.52 15.95 -2.23
C GLU A 175 -0.06 15.26 -3.52
N HIS A 176 -0.50 14.01 -3.75
CA HIS A 176 -0.11 13.26 -4.93
C HIS A 176 -0.55 13.94 -6.25
N LYS A 177 -1.74 14.57 -6.28
CA LYS A 177 -2.22 15.34 -7.44
C LYS A 177 -1.37 16.58 -7.70
N ILE A 178 -0.94 17.27 -6.64
CA ILE A 178 -0.07 18.45 -6.74
C ILE A 178 1.30 18.02 -7.26
N TYR A 179 1.94 17.01 -6.66
CA TYR A 179 3.25 16.53 -7.09
C TYR A 179 3.25 16.06 -8.54
N TYR A 180 2.18 15.39 -9.00
CA TYR A 180 2.05 14.99 -10.39
C TYR A 180 1.95 16.21 -11.34
N LYS A 181 1.16 17.22 -10.98
CA LYS A 181 0.97 18.43 -11.81
C LYS A 181 2.24 19.26 -11.97
N TYR A 182 3.10 19.30 -10.94
CA TYR A 182 4.33 20.08 -10.94
C TYR A 182 5.58 19.28 -11.32
N ASP A 183 5.42 18.07 -11.89
CA ASP A 183 6.53 17.16 -12.21
C ASP A 183 7.51 16.99 -11.01
N LYS A 184 6.93 16.86 -9.82
CA LYS A 184 7.61 16.73 -8.51
C LYS A 184 8.45 17.95 -8.08
N GLN A 185 8.38 19.07 -8.81
CA GLN A 185 9.01 20.34 -8.45
C GLN A 185 7.98 21.29 -7.83
N VAL A 186 7.46 20.91 -6.67
CA VAL A 186 6.43 21.69 -5.97
C VAL A 186 7.05 22.93 -5.33
N PRO A 187 6.50 24.14 -5.57
CA PRO A 187 6.94 25.37 -4.90
C PRO A 187 6.92 25.25 -3.36
N GLY A 188 7.94 25.81 -2.68
CA GLY A 188 8.10 25.70 -1.22
C GLY A 188 6.87 26.14 -0.43
N HIS A 189 6.25 27.27 -0.80
CA HIS A 189 5.03 27.75 -0.13
C HIS A 189 3.86 26.75 -0.18
N LEU A 190 3.75 25.93 -1.24
CA LEU A 190 2.72 24.89 -1.31
C LEU A 190 3.07 23.70 -0.42
N ILE A 191 4.35 23.37 -0.27
CA ILE A 191 4.81 22.34 0.67
C ILE A 191 4.50 22.77 2.11
N ASP A 192 4.74 24.03 2.44
CA ASP A 192 4.43 24.60 3.76
C ASP A 192 2.92 24.58 4.02
N SER A 193 2.10 25.04 3.06
CA SER A 193 0.63 24.96 3.17
C SER A 193 0.11 23.53 3.27
N LEU A 194 0.70 22.58 2.53
CA LEU A 194 0.37 21.16 2.65
C LEU A 194 0.69 20.65 4.05
N ARG A 195 1.86 20.99 4.58
CA ARG A 195 2.24 20.59 5.94
C ARG A 195 1.28 21.15 7.00
N GLU A 196 0.94 22.43 6.93
CA GLU A 196 -0.05 23.05 7.85
C GLU A 196 -1.42 22.36 7.76
N ALA A 197 -1.84 22.02 6.55
CA ALA A 197 -3.07 21.27 6.35
C ALA A 197 -3.00 19.85 6.95
N ALA A 198 -1.83 19.18 6.90
CA ALA A 198 -1.63 17.87 7.53
C ALA A 198 -1.70 17.95 9.06
N GLU A 199 -1.13 19.01 9.64
CA GLU A 199 -1.16 19.27 11.09
C GLU A 199 -2.61 19.53 11.54
N THR A 200 -3.34 20.39 10.83
CA THR A 200 -4.76 20.68 11.11
C THR A 200 -5.63 19.43 10.99
N ALA A 201 -5.41 18.62 9.95
CA ALA A 201 -6.13 17.36 9.76
C ALA A 201 -5.89 16.38 10.91
N ALA A 202 -4.65 16.29 11.41
CA ALA A 202 -4.30 15.43 12.53
C ALA A 202 -4.93 15.90 13.86
N GLU A 203 -5.01 17.21 14.08
CA GLU A 203 -5.71 17.78 15.25
C GLU A 203 -7.21 17.48 15.22
N LEU A 204 -7.82 17.59 14.04
CA LEU A 204 -9.22 17.24 13.83
C LEU A 204 -9.46 15.75 14.10
N ASP A 205 -8.66 14.85 13.50
CA ASP A 205 -8.75 13.41 13.74
C ASP A 205 -8.66 13.09 15.24
N ALA A 206 -7.67 13.65 15.94
CA ALA A 206 -7.51 13.42 17.37
C ALA A 206 -8.69 13.96 18.20
N ARG A 207 -9.28 15.09 17.79
CA ARG A 207 -10.48 15.63 18.44
C ARG A 207 -11.69 14.73 18.21
N MET A 208 -11.89 14.26 17.00
CA MET A 208 -13.01 13.36 16.66
C MET A 208 -12.87 12.01 17.37
N GLU A 209 -11.66 11.47 17.48
CA GLU A 209 -11.39 10.25 18.23
C GLU A 209 -11.74 10.40 19.73
N ARG A 210 -11.38 11.54 20.34
CA ARG A 210 -11.77 11.84 21.74
C ARG A 210 -13.28 11.91 21.92
N LEU A 211 -13.98 12.64 21.04
CA LEU A 211 -15.44 12.76 21.09
C LEU A 211 -16.11 11.39 20.92
N HIS A 212 -15.60 10.56 20.01
CA HIS A 212 -16.09 9.20 19.83
C HIS A 212 -15.92 8.37 21.11
N GLY A 213 -14.76 8.47 21.77
CA GLY A 213 -14.51 7.80 23.05
C GLY A 213 -15.43 8.26 24.19
N GLU A 214 -15.83 9.53 24.22
CA GLU A 214 -16.80 10.04 25.20
C GLU A 214 -18.21 9.47 24.99
N ILE A 215 -18.63 9.28 23.73
CA ILE A 215 -19.96 8.77 23.38
C ILE A 215 -20.07 7.25 23.57
N HIS A 216 -19.05 6.51 23.16
CA HIS A 216 -19.09 5.04 23.10
C HIS A 216 -18.38 4.36 24.27
N GLY A 217 -17.79 5.13 25.19
CA GLY A 217 -16.99 4.62 26.31
C GLY A 217 -15.60 4.16 25.87
N PRO A 218 -14.78 3.64 26.81
CA PRO A 218 -13.45 3.14 26.47
C PRO A 218 -13.59 1.95 25.50
N TYR A 219 -13.05 2.10 24.30
CA TYR A 219 -12.94 1.02 23.32
C TYR A 219 -12.41 -0.26 23.97
N PRO A 220 -12.92 -1.44 23.57
CA PRO A 220 -12.40 -2.72 24.03
C PRO A 220 -10.88 -2.78 23.83
N ARG A 221 -10.18 -3.37 24.80
CA ARG A 221 -8.72 -3.54 24.73
C ARG A 221 -8.34 -4.25 23.43
N PRO A 222 -7.16 -3.95 22.85
CA PRO A 222 -6.66 -4.69 21.70
C PRO A 222 -6.75 -6.21 21.96
N VAL A 223 -7.32 -6.92 21.00
CA VAL A 223 -7.51 -8.37 21.04
C VAL A 223 -6.20 -8.98 20.57
N GLY A 224 -5.24 -9.13 21.48
CA GLY A 224 -3.93 -9.70 21.20
C GLY A 224 -2.75 -8.83 21.66
N PRO A 225 -1.54 -9.39 21.77
CA PRO A 225 -0.35 -8.62 22.03
C PRO A 225 -0.08 -7.68 20.85
N LEU A 226 0.20 -6.40 21.14
CA LEU A 226 0.77 -5.47 20.17
C LEU A 226 2.03 -6.11 19.61
N ILE A 227 2.06 -6.39 18.31
CA ILE A 227 3.26 -6.94 17.69
C ILE A 227 4.29 -5.82 17.70
N ALA A 228 5.42 -6.05 18.37
CA ALA A 228 6.52 -5.11 18.36
C ALA A 228 6.95 -4.89 16.90
N LEU A 229 6.78 -3.66 16.40
CA LEU A 229 7.16 -3.31 15.04
C LEU A 229 8.64 -3.68 14.85
N PRO A 230 9.00 -4.47 13.82
CA PRO A 230 10.40 -4.72 13.52
C PRO A 230 11.09 -3.37 13.30
N GLY A 231 12.23 -3.15 13.96
CA GLY A 231 12.97 -1.90 13.91
C GLY A 231 13.42 -1.57 12.49
N GLY A 232 12.60 -0.84 11.74
CA GLY A 232 12.91 -0.37 10.40
C GLY A 232 13.79 0.87 10.46
N ALA A 233 15.05 0.73 10.04
CA ALA A 233 15.88 1.87 9.68
C ALA A 233 15.17 2.61 8.54
N ALA A 234 14.74 3.84 8.79
CA ALA A 234 14.24 4.73 7.76
C ALA A 234 15.36 4.93 6.73
N THR A 235 15.31 4.16 5.64
CA THR A 235 16.11 4.47 4.45
C THR A 235 15.36 5.57 3.72
N GLU A 236 15.91 6.77 3.81
CA GLU A 236 15.51 7.94 3.04
C GLU A 236 15.52 7.59 1.55
N ALA A 237 14.42 7.88 0.86
CA ALA A 237 14.27 7.82 -0.57
C ALA A 237 13.57 9.10 -1.05
#